data_AF-A0AAV5BIR0-F1
#
_entry.id   AF-A0AAV5BIR0-F1
#
_cell.length_a   1.000
_cell.length_b   1.000
_cell.length_c   1.000
_cell.angle_alpha   90.00
_cell.angle_beta   90.00
_cell.angle_gamma   90.00
#
_symmetry.space_group_name_H-M   'P 1'
#
loop_
_entity.id
_entity.type
_entity.pdbx_description
1 polymer ?
#
loop_
_entity_poly.entity_id
_entity_poly.type
_entity_poly.pdbx_seq_one_letter_code
_entity_poly.pdbx_strand_id
1 'polypeptide(L)' 'MSLMQSLSKESLKYLKDIVLQSEGVQRLVSSNMDDLMRIAAADKRQELRVFSREVIRFGNRCKDPQWHNLDRYFSK' A
#
# COMPACT_ATOMS: atom_id res chain seq x y z
N MET A 1 6.96 25.18 -15.73
CA MET A 1 8.33 24.74 -15.36
C MET A 1 8.25 23.24 -15.12
N SER A 2 8.99 22.42 -15.88
CA SER A 2 8.99 20.96 -15.66
C SER A 2 10.05 20.58 -14.64
N LEU A 3 9.86 19.46 -13.93
CA LEU A 3 10.85 18.93 -12.99
C LEU A 3 12.23 18.74 -13.66
N MET A 4 12.24 18.36 -14.94
CA MET A 4 13.48 18.23 -15.73
C MET A 4 14.24 19.55 -15.90
N GLN A 5 13.54 20.69 -15.93
CA GLN A 5 14.14 22.01 -16.12
C GLN A 5 14.57 22.67 -14.81
N SER A 6 14.08 22.20 -13.67
CA SER A 6 14.40 22.75 -12.35
C SER A 6 15.57 22.05 -11.65
N LEU A 7 16.07 20.94 -12.20
CA LEU A 7 17.13 20.14 -11.59
C LEU A 7 18.52 20.49 -12.14
N SER A 8 19.55 20.38 -11.30
CA SER A 8 20.94 20.44 -11.74
C SER A 8 21.26 19.25 -12.67
N LYS A 9 22.37 19.35 -13.42
CA LYS A 9 22.82 18.27 -14.31
C LYS A 9 23.12 16.99 -13.54
N GLU A 10 23.74 17.12 -12.37
CA GLU A 10 24.09 16.00 -11.48
C GLU A 10 22.83 15.31 -10.96
N SER A 11 21.86 16.11 -10.49
CA SER A 11 20.58 15.59 -10.00
C SER A 11 19.80 14.88 -11.11
N LEU A 12 19.84 15.42 -12.33
CA LEU A 12 19.16 14.85 -13.49
C LEU A 12 19.82 13.53 -13.93
N LYS A 13 21.14 13.44 -13.85
CA LYS A 13 21.88 12.18 -14.07
C LYS A 13 21.50 11.14 -13.02
N TYR A 14 21.51 11.50 -11.74
CA TYR A 14 21.13 10.60 -10.65
C TYR A 14 19.69 10.10 -10.79
N LEU A 15 18.75 11.00 -11.11
CA LEU A 15 17.35 10.65 -11.35
C LEU A 15 17.21 9.62 -12.48
N LYS A 16 17.87 9.84 -13.62
CA LYS A 16 17.76 8.95 -14.79
C LYS A 16 18.45 7.61 -14.62
N ASP A 17 19.67 7.63 -14.07
CA ASP A 17 20.55 6.47 -14.09
C ASP A 17 20.36 5.59 -12.86
N ILE A 18 19.82 6.13 -11.77
CA ILE A 18 19.65 5.40 -10.51
C ILE A 18 18.17 5.32 -10.12
N VAL A 19 17.48 6.46 -9.96
CA VAL A 19 16.12 6.47 -9.41
C VAL A 19 15.13 5.81 -10.37
N LEU A 20 15.12 6.20 -11.65
CA LEU A 20 14.21 5.64 -12.66
C LEU A 20 14.57 4.20 -13.06
N GLN A 21 15.80 3.75 -12.78
CA GLN A 21 16.22 2.36 -13.01
C GLN A 21 15.85 1.42 -11.85
N SER A 22 15.43 1.97 -10.70
CA SER A 22 14.97 1.16 -9.58
C SER A 22 13.70 0.39 -9.94
N GLU A 23 13.71 -0.93 -9.73
CA GLU A 23 12.56 -1.81 -9.94
C GLU A 23 11.29 -1.29 -9.25
N GLY A 24 11.43 -0.78 -8.02
CA GLY A 24 10.31 -0.23 -7.27
C GLY A 24 9.69 0.99 -7.96
N VAL A 25 10.53 1.90 -8.47
CA VAL A 25 10.06 3.09 -9.19
C VAL A 25 9.44 2.68 -10.51
N GLN A 26 10.07 1.79 -11.27
CA GLN A 26 9.54 1.28 -12.54
C GLN A 26 8.16 0.62 -12.37
N ARG A 27 7.98 -0.15 -11.31
CA ARG A 27 6.67 -0.74 -10.97
C ARG A 27 5.64 0.33 -10.59
N LEU A 28 6.03 1.34 -9.83
CA LEU A 28 5.14 2.42 -9.38
C LEU A 28 4.68 3.34 -10.53
N VAL A 29 5.52 3.55 -11.54
CA VAL A 29 5.18 4.40 -12.71
C VAL A 29 4.84 3.59 -13.96
N SER A 30 4.59 2.28 -13.79
CA SER A 30 4.28 1.37 -14.90
C SER A 30 3.05 1.85 -15.67
N SER A 31 3.10 1.76 -17.00
CA SER A 31 1.92 1.96 -17.84
C SER A 31 1.00 0.73 -17.86
N ASN A 32 1.47 -0.40 -17.32
CA ASN A 32 0.67 -1.61 -17.16
C ASN A 32 -0.24 -1.48 -15.94
N MET A 33 -1.54 -1.31 -16.19
CA MET A 33 -2.54 -1.20 -15.13
C MET A 33 -2.60 -2.42 -14.22
N ASP A 34 -2.29 -3.62 -14.70
CA ASP A 34 -2.29 -4.81 -13.85
C ASP A 34 -1.21 -4.72 -12.76
N ASP A 35 -0.05 -4.15 -13.07
CA ASP A 35 1.04 -3.98 -12.10
C ASP A 35 0.66 -2.93 -11.06
N LEU A 36 0.06 -1.81 -11.50
CA LEU A 36 -0.45 -0.78 -10.59
C LEU A 36 -1.57 -1.32 -9.69
N MET A 37 -2.51 -2.08 -10.25
CA MET A 37 -3.61 -2.70 -9.51
C MET A 37 -3.09 -3.73 -8.49
N ARG A 38 -2.05 -4.50 -8.82
CA ARG A 38 -1.42 -5.42 -7.86
C ARG A 38 -0.87 -4.68 -6.64
N ILE A 39 -0.20 -3.55 -6.86
CA ILE A 39 0.34 -2.70 -5.78
C ILE A 39 -0.82 -2.14 -4.93
N ALA A 40 -1.80 -1.51 -5.57
CA ALA A 40 -2.95 -0.93 -4.87
C ALA A 40 -3.74 -1.98 -4.08
N ALA A 41 -3.96 -3.16 -4.65
CA ALA A 41 -4.65 -4.25 -3.98
C ALA A 41 -3.84 -4.82 -2.81
N ALA A 42 -2.51 -4.87 -2.91
CA ALA A 42 -1.65 -5.30 -1.81
C ALA A 42 -1.72 -4.31 -0.63
N ASP A 43 -1.67 -3.01 -0.93
CA ASP A 43 -1.80 -1.95 0.08
C ASP A 43 -3.17 -1.99 0.76
N LYS A 44 -4.26 -2.08 -0.01
CA LYS A 44 -5.62 -2.20 0.54
C LYS A 44 -5.83 -3.47 1.37
N ARG A 45 -5.25 -4.61 0.96
CA ARG A 45 -5.28 -5.84 1.77
C ARG A 45 -4.56 -5.65 3.11
N GLN A 46 -3.46 -4.91 3.12
CA GLN A 46 -2.72 -4.63 4.34
C GLN A 46 -3.51 -3.72 5.29
N GLU A 47 -4.10 -2.64 4.77
CA GLU A 47 -4.99 -1.76 5.54
C GLU A 47 -6.17 -2.55 6.12
N LEU A 48 -6.85 -3.35 5.28
CA LEU A 48 -7.97 -4.18 5.73
C LEU A 48 -7.55 -5.16 6.82
N ARG A 49 -6.38 -5.80 6.68
CA ARG A 49 -5.84 -6.71 7.69
C ARG A 49 -5.64 -6.01 9.04
N VAL A 50 -5.11 -4.80 9.04
CA VAL A 50 -4.94 -4.00 10.28
C VAL A 50 -6.30 -3.63 10.87
N PHE A 51 -7.21 -3.13 10.04
CA PHE A 51 -8.56 -2.75 10.46
C PHE A 51 -9.34 -3.94 11.07
N SER A 52 -9.35 -5.10 10.40
CA SER A 52 -10.04 -6.29 10.89
C SER A 52 -9.51 -6.77 12.23
N ARG A 53 -8.20 -6.66 12.49
CA ARG A 53 -7.63 -7.01 13.81
C ARG A 53 -8.19 -6.12 14.91
N GLU A 54 -8.37 -4.83 14.65
CA GLU A 54 -8.98 -3.92 15.61
C GLU A 54 -10.46 -4.21 15.82
N VAL A 55 -11.21 -4.50 14.76
CA VAL A 55 -12.62 -4.91 14.86
C VAL A 55 -12.78 -6.14 15.75
N ILE A 56 -11.95 -7.18 15.55
CA ILE A 56 -11.95 -8.38 16.40
C ILE A 56 -11.63 -8.01 17.85
N ARG A 57 -10.58 -7.22 18.07
CA ARG A 57 -10.12 -6.84 19.41
C ARG A 57 -11.21 -6.11 20.19
N PHE A 58 -11.94 -5.20 19.53
CA PHE A 58 -13.02 -4.45 20.17
C PHE A 58 -14.29 -5.30 20.34
N GLY A 59 -14.66 -6.12 19.34
CA GLY A 59 -15.80 -7.04 19.43
C GLY A 59 -15.65 -8.02 20.59
N ASN A 60 -14.45 -8.59 20.78
CA ASN A 60 -14.18 -9.50 21.90
C ASN A 60 -14.25 -8.85 23.29
N ARG A 61 -14.30 -7.52 23.37
CA ARG A 61 -14.52 -6.75 24.61
C ARG A 61 -15.93 -6.20 24.73
N CYS A 62 -16.77 -6.39 23.70
CA CYS A 62 -18.11 -5.84 23.64
C CYS A 62 -19.07 -6.67 24.49
N LYS A 63 -19.82 -6.04 25.39
CA LYS A 63 -20.75 -6.75 26.29
C LYS A 63 -22.00 -7.28 25.56
N ASP A 64 -22.30 -6.75 24.39
CA ASP A 64 -23.42 -7.20 23.57
C ASP A 64 -23.10 -8.58 22.98
N PRO A 65 -23.91 -9.62 23.29
CA PRO A 65 -23.71 -10.97 22.78
C PRO A 65 -23.65 -11.08 21.25
N GLN A 66 -24.28 -10.15 20.51
CA GLN A 66 -24.25 -10.12 19.05
C GLN A 66 -22.84 -9.85 18.51
N TRP A 67 -22.04 -9.06 19.24
CA TRP A 67 -20.72 -8.59 18.82
C TRP A 67 -19.58 -9.29 19.56
N HIS A 68 -19.88 -10.23 20.47
CA HIS A 68 -18.88 -11.07 21.15
C HIS A 68 -18.29 -12.15 20.21
N ASN A 69 -17.06 -12.58 20.51
CA ASN A 69 -16.35 -13.67 19.82
C ASN A 69 -16.26 -13.48 18.30
N LEU A 70 -16.00 -12.26 17.83
CA LEU A 70 -15.92 -11.99 16.38
C LEU A 70 -14.71 -12.67 15.75
N ASP A 71 -13.67 -13.00 16.52
CA ASP A 71 -12.49 -13.74 16.05
C ASP A 71 -12.85 -15.03 15.31
N ARG A 72 -13.96 -15.70 15.65
CA ARG A 72 -14.46 -16.90 14.95
C ARG A 72 -14.80 -16.68 13.47
N TYR A 73 -15.10 -15.45 13.06
CA TYR A 73 -15.44 -15.11 11.67
C TYR A 73 -14.21 -14.72 10.84
N PHE A 74 -13.09 -14.41 11.49
CA PHE A 74 -11.86 -13.95 10.83
C PHE A 74 -10.72 -14.98 10.93
N SER A 75 -10.97 -16.16 11.50
CA SER A 75 -9.99 -17.24 11.73
C SER A 75 -9.89 -18.24 10.55
N LYS A 76 -10.14 -17.79 9.32
CA LYS A 76 -9.98 -18.60 8.10
C LYS A 76 -8.81 -18.14 7.25
#